data_AF-A0A846BRK8-F1
#
_entry.id   AF-A0A846BRK8-F1
#
_cell.length_a   1.000
_cell.length_b   1.000
_cell.length_c   1.000
_cell.angle_alpha   90.00
_cell.angle_beta   90.00
_cell.angle_gamma   90.00
#
_symmetry.space_group_name_H-M   'P 1'
#
loop_
_entity.id
_entity.type
_entity.pdbx_description
1 polymer ?
#
loop_
_entity_poly.entity_id
_entity_poly.type
_entity_poly.pdbx_seq_one_letter_code
_entity_poly.pdbx_strand_id
1 'polypeptide(L)'
;MARVKLTAERGFQAAKELIAAGDEVNSNTIWVHCEYVGSPNTAQKWAELWNAFERGEEVEPKLEKYRPAYEAVKRGGDPLGEFVAPEDEAVIPQVEGAVSELAHTLSEIVSQLVEERTRQIAEASSETVKGEQERAACAVEELCRMEKEREQAQKRIETLSEQQKTLSESSRELGGIAQQQKVQLEEVTLQRHSLEEQNRELSRQLGEAVEKQASLVKEVGSAQERQSSLQDELDAAQKLGRELDGQLREVERDKAICEARKTDGEAQVEREKVRYGELEERYNALIAQLVEKEGRAATAEEKVRQFAVQISQLQQEIDELRGGGASKPVRRRAVQEKEK
;
A
#
# COMPACT_ATOMS: atom_id res chain seq x y z
N MET A 1 5.23 8.94 -115.64
CA MET A 1 6.53 8.36 -115.26
C MET A 1 7.62 9.41 -114.94
N ALA A 2 7.61 10.61 -115.55
CA ALA A 2 8.65 11.63 -115.33
C ALA A 2 8.81 12.11 -113.86
N ARG A 3 7.70 12.28 -113.12
CA ARG A 3 7.74 12.79 -111.72
C ARG A 3 8.40 11.81 -110.73
N VAL A 4 8.21 10.50 -110.92
CA VAL A 4 8.79 9.46 -110.05
C VAL A 4 10.29 9.32 -110.30
N LYS A 5 10.74 9.51 -111.56
CA LYS A 5 12.15 9.49 -111.93
C LYS A 5 12.92 10.66 -111.30
N LEU A 6 12.34 11.86 -111.36
CA LEU A 6 12.89 13.09 -110.75
C LEU A 6 13.02 12.97 -109.21
N THR A 7 12.07 12.29 -108.55
CA THR A 7 12.09 12.10 -107.10
C THR A 7 13.14 11.08 -106.66
N ALA A 8 13.35 10.03 -107.47
CA ALA A 8 14.39 9.03 -107.25
C ALA A 8 15.79 9.62 -107.42
N GLU A 9 16.00 10.40 -108.48
CA GLU A 9 17.29 11.05 -108.78
C GLU A 9 17.68 12.04 -107.67
N ARG A 10 16.73 12.85 -107.18
CA ARG A 10 16.98 13.76 -106.04
C ARG A 10 17.25 13.03 -104.73
N GLY A 11 16.50 11.95 -104.43
CA GLY A 11 16.73 11.13 -103.24
C GLY A 11 18.12 10.50 -103.22
N PHE A 12 18.60 9.99 -104.37
CA PHE A 12 19.95 9.45 -104.49
C PHE A 12 21.04 10.53 -104.49
N GLN A 13 20.78 11.71 -105.07
CA GLN A 13 21.72 12.84 -105.03
C GLN A 13 21.95 13.33 -103.59
N ALA A 14 20.89 13.45 -102.78
CA ALA A 14 21.01 13.81 -101.37
C ALA A 14 21.80 12.78 -100.56
N ALA A 15 21.59 11.47 -100.82
CA ALA A 15 22.37 10.41 -100.20
C ALA A 15 23.87 10.50 -100.56
N LYS A 16 24.19 10.83 -101.82
CA LYS A 16 25.58 11.04 -102.28
C LYS A 16 26.25 12.23 -101.59
N GLU A 17 25.53 13.35 -101.47
CA GLU A 17 26.04 14.58 -100.84
C GLU A 17 26.31 14.39 -99.34
N LEU A 18 25.42 13.66 -98.64
CA LEU A 18 25.62 13.29 -97.23
C LEU A 18 26.88 12.43 -97.03
N ILE A 19 27.13 11.46 -97.90
CA ILE A 19 28.35 10.63 -97.84
C ILE A 19 29.59 11.48 -98.12
N ALA A 20 29.53 12.39 -99.10
CA ALA A 20 30.63 13.29 -99.40
C ALA A 20 30.94 14.26 -98.24
N ALA A 21 29.92 14.62 -97.45
CA ALA A 21 30.05 15.43 -96.23
C ALA A 21 30.54 14.64 -94.99
N GLY A 22 30.59 13.29 -95.07
CA GLY A 22 30.97 12.43 -93.95
C GLY A 22 29.81 12.11 -92.98
N ASP A 23 28.58 12.44 -93.36
CA ASP A 23 27.38 12.23 -92.56
C ASP A 23 26.75 10.84 -92.81
N GLU A 24 26.07 10.31 -91.79
CA GLU A 24 25.37 9.03 -91.89
C GLU A 24 24.08 9.18 -92.71
N VAL A 25 23.93 8.33 -93.72
CA VAL A 25 22.74 8.32 -94.60
C VAL A 25 21.59 7.58 -93.91
N ASN A 26 20.69 8.34 -93.28
CA ASN A 26 19.47 7.84 -92.67
C ASN A 26 18.25 8.69 -93.08
N SER A 27 17.05 8.25 -92.68
CA SER A 27 15.79 8.87 -93.10
C SER A 27 15.66 10.34 -92.69
N ASN A 28 16.17 10.69 -91.50
CA ASN A 28 16.12 12.06 -90.99
C ASN A 28 17.13 12.95 -91.70
N THR A 29 18.35 12.47 -91.96
CA THR A 29 19.37 13.25 -92.68
C THR A 29 18.97 13.48 -94.13
N ILE A 30 18.45 12.48 -94.85
CA ILE A 30 17.96 12.68 -96.23
C ILE A 30 16.77 13.65 -96.27
N TRP A 31 15.83 13.54 -95.31
CA TRP A 31 14.65 14.39 -95.29
C TRP A 31 14.99 15.86 -95.01
N VAL A 32 15.95 16.12 -94.11
CA VAL A 32 16.41 17.48 -93.81
C VAL A 32 17.25 18.05 -94.96
N HIS A 33 18.13 17.23 -95.57
CA HIS A 33 19.05 17.71 -96.60
C HIS A 33 18.39 17.92 -97.97
N CYS A 34 17.20 17.35 -98.17
CA CYS A 34 16.46 17.41 -99.41
C CYS A 34 15.01 17.76 -99.06
N GLU A 35 14.72 19.07 -98.91
CA GLU A 35 13.42 19.66 -98.53
C GLU A 35 12.21 19.20 -99.39
N TYR A 36 12.43 18.33 -100.38
CA TYR A 36 11.41 17.84 -101.29
C TYR A 36 11.57 16.35 -101.64
N VAL A 37 11.60 15.48 -100.63
CA VAL A 37 11.48 14.01 -100.81
C VAL A 37 10.18 13.50 -100.22
N GLY A 38 9.05 14.09 -100.60
CA GLY A 38 7.68 13.57 -100.39
C GLY A 38 7.22 13.34 -98.95
N SER A 39 7.81 12.37 -98.23
CA SER A 39 7.57 12.03 -96.83
C SER A 39 8.81 11.40 -96.17
N PRO A 40 8.94 11.42 -94.83
CA PRO A 40 10.02 10.73 -94.11
C PRO A 40 10.15 9.24 -94.46
N ASN A 41 9.02 8.55 -94.70
CA ASN A 41 9.00 7.16 -95.15
C ASN A 41 9.56 6.97 -96.57
N THR A 42 9.47 7.99 -97.42
CA THR A 42 10.06 7.99 -98.76
C THR A 42 11.57 8.24 -98.68
N ALA A 43 12.01 9.15 -97.81
CA ALA A 43 13.43 9.39 -97.53
C ALA A 43 14.12 8.13 -96.98
N GLN A 44 13.45 7.41 -96.06
CA GLN A 44 13.94 6.13 -95.53
C GLN A 44 14.17 5.09 -96.64
N LYS A 45 13.22 4.96 -97.57
CA LYS A 45 13.35 4.02 -98.69
C LYS A 45 14.51 4.35 -99.63
N TRP A 46 14.83 5.63 -99.81
CA TRP A 46 16.00 6.02 -100.62
C TRP A 46 17.32 5.78 -99.90
N ALA A 47 17.40 6.00 -98.58
CA ALA A 47 18.56 5.63 -97.76
C ALA A 47 18.85 4.13 -97.81
N GLU A 48 17.80 3.31 -97.62
CA GLU A 48 17.88 1.85 -97.65
C GLU A 48 18.31 1.35 -99.04
N LEU A 49 17.76 1.91 -100.12
CA LEU A 49 18.13 1.55 -101.49
C LEU A 49 19.55 1.95 -101.86
N TRP A 50 20.02 3.12 -101.42
CA TRP A 50 21.40 3.55 -101.65
C TRP A 50 22.40 2.59 -100.99
N ASN A 51 22.16 2.25 -99.72
CA ASN A 51 23.00 1.32 -98.98
C ASN A 51 22.97 -0.10 -99.58
N ALA A 52 21.81 -0.58 -100.01
CA ALA A 52 21.67 -1.88 -100.65
C ALA A 52 22.43 -1.95 -102.00
N PHE A 53 22.37 -0.88 -102.81
CA PHE A 53 23.13 -0.80 -104.07
C PHE A 53 24.63 -0.58 -103.88
N GLU A 54 25.07 0.10 -102.81
CA GLU A 54 26.51 0.20 -102.46
C GLU A 54 27.09 -1.13 -101.98
N ARG A 55 26.33 -1.89 -101.16
CA ARG A 55 26.78 -3.18 -100.62
C ARG A 55 26.62 -4.36 -101.58
N GLY A 56 26.02 -4.15 -102.75
CA GLY A 56 25.76 -5.20 -103.74
C GLY A 56 24.72 -6.23 -103.28
N GLU A 57 23.82 -5.83 -102.38
CA GLU A 57 22.76 -6.69 -101.84
C GLU A 57 21.67 -6.95 -102.89
N GLU A 58 21.02 -8.11 -102.81
CA GLU A 58 19.93 -8.48 -103.70
C GLU A 58 18.68 -7.67 -103.34
N VAL A 59 18.21 -6.80 -104.26
CA VAL A 59 17.08 -5.90 -104.03
C VAL A 59 15.84 -6.44 -104.74
N GLU A 60 14.64 -6.23 -104.18
CA GLU A 60 13.39 -6.68 -104.80
C GLU A 60 13.29 -6.27 -106.29
N PRO A 61 12.81 -7.14 -107.19
CA PRO A 61 12.75 -6.87 -108.64
C PRO A 61 12.00 -5.59 -109.03
N LYS A 62 11.06 -5.13 -108.18
CA LYS A 62 10.29 -3.90 -108.38
C LYS A 62 11.07 -2.62 -108.07
N LEU A 63 12.17 -2.73 -107.33
CA LEU A 63 13.06 -1.63 -106.92
C LEU A 63 14.34 -1.60 -107.77
N GLU A 64 14.71 -2.73 -108.38
CA GLU A 64 15.81 -2.84 -109.35
C GLU A 64 15.69 -1.87 -110.53
N LYS A 65 14.46 -1.47 -110.89
CA LYS A 65 14.19 -0.42 -111.90
C LYS A 65 14.82 0.94 -111.59
N TYR A 66 15.26 1.18 -110.35
CA TYR A 66 15.93 2.40 -109.91
C TYR A 66 17.46 2.32 -109.98
N ARG A 67 18.05 1.14 -110.27
CA ARG A 67 19.50 0.97 -110.44
C ARG A 67 20.10 1.91 -111.51
N PRO A 68 19.45 2.16 -112.66
CA PRO A 68 19.98 3.14 -113.63
C PRO A 68 20.09 4.57 -113.10
N ALA A 69 19.18 4.99 -112.20
CA ALA A 69 19.22 6.32 -111.59
C ALA A 69 20.32 6.42 -110.52
N TYR A 70 20.52 5.37 -109.72
CA TYR A 70 21.66 5.24 -108.80
C TYR A 70 23.00 5.29 -109.55
N GLU A 71 23.15 4.51 -110.63
CA GLU A 71 24.37 4.48 -111.44
C GLU A 71 24.68 5.83 -112.11
N ALA A 72 23.65 6.55 -112.57
CA ALA A 72 23.80 7.88 -113.15
C ALA A 72 24.32 8.91 -112.11
N VAL A 73 23.76 8.88 -110.89
CA VAL A 73 24.19 9.74 -109.78
C VAL A 73 25.59 9.35 -109.28
N LYS A 74 25.91 8.05 -109.17
CA LYS A 74 27.22 7.54 -108.72
C LYS A 74 28.35 7.95 -109.67
N ARG A 75 28.14 7.88 -110.98
CA ARG A 75 29.14 8.26 -112.00
C ARG A 75 29.31 9.77 -112.21
N GLY A 76 28.56 10.61 -111.51
CA GLY A 76 28.67 12.07 -111.61
C GLY A 76 28.08 12.64 -112.91
N GLY A 77 27.07 11.97 -113.49
CA GLY A 77 26.36 12.49 -114.66
C GLY A 77 25.40 13.61 -114.28
N ASP A 78 25.66 14.82 -114.79
CA ASP A 78 24.79 16.00 -114.71
C ASP A 78 23.51 15.78 -115.56
N PRO A 79 22.29 15.79 -115.00
CA PRO A 79 21.06 15.50 -115.75
C PRO A 79 20.23 16.76 -116.06
N LEU A 80 20.87 17.89 -116.34
CA LEU A 80 20.25 19.05 -117.00
C LEU A 80 20.84 19.24 -118.40
N GLY A 81 20.61 18.26 -119.28
CA GLY A 81 21.01 18.29 -120.68
C GLY A 81 19.81 18.23 -121.62
N GLU A 82 19.54 19.36 -122.28
CA GLU A 82 18.90 19.54 -123.58
C GLU A 82 17.57 18.81 -123.86
N PHE A 83 16.46 19.54 -123.70
CA PHE A 83 15.29 19.33 -124.56
C PHE A 83 15.06 20.60 -125.39
N VAL A 84 15.48 20.53 -126.64
CA VAL A 84 15.30 21.52 -127.70
C VAL A 84 13.81 21.61 -128.03
N ALA A 85 13.20 22.78 -127.83
CA ALA A 85 11.92 23.13 -128.44
C ALA A 85 12.22 23.94 -129.72
N PRO A 86 11.65 23.57 -130.89
CA PRO A 86 11.88 24.31 -132.11
C PRO A 86 10.99 25.57 -132.14
N GLU A 87 11.62 26.70 -132.45
CA GLU A 87 10.92 27.87 -133.00
C GLU A 87 10.58 27.57 -134.46
N ASP A 88 9.32 27.78 -134.86
CA ASP A 88 9.02 28.91 -135.77
C ASP A 88 7.51 29.05 -136.06
N GLU A 89 7.13 30.34 -136.10
CA GLU A 89 6.12 30.96 -136.97
C GLU A 89 4.64 30.52 -136.92
N ALA A 90 3.77 31.44 -136.48
CA ALA A 90 2.97 32.27 -137.38
C ALA A 90 1.79 32.92 -136.64
N VAL A 91 1.73 34.25 -136.71
CA VAL A 91 0.59 35.08 -136.32
C VAL A 91 -0.60 34.77 -137.24
N ILE A 92 -1.74 34.35 -136.67
CA ILE A 92 -3.05 34.26 -137.35
C ILE A 92 -4.06 35.13 -136.56
N PRO A 93 -4.53 36.27 -137.10
CA PRO A 93 -5.39 37.21 -136.37
C PRO A 93 -6.90 36.82 -136.37
N GLN A 94 -7.23 35.55 -136.12
CA GLN A 94 -8.63 35.08 -136.02
C GLN A 94 -8.87 34.01 -134.92
N VAL A 95 -7.94 33.84 -133.97
CA VAL A 95 -8.06 32.85 -132.88
C VAL A 95 -7.97 33.48 -131.47
N GLU A 96 -7.58 34.76 -131.38
CA GLU A 96 -7.48 35.51 -130.12
C GLU A 96 -8.83 35.68 -129.40
N GLY A 97 -9.96 35.70 -130.14
CA GLY A 97 -11.30 35.72 -129.55
C GLY A 97 -11.64 34.41 -128.82
N ALA A 98 -11.42 33.27 -129.48
CA ALA A 98 -11.74 31.95 -128.92
C ALA A 98 -10.76 31.51 -127.82
N VAL A 99 -9.48 31.89 -127.91
CA VAL A 99 -8.47 31.61 -126.86
C VAL A 99 -8.62 32.55 -125.68
N SER A 100 -8.99 33.81 -125.88
CA SER A 100 -9.34 34.72 -124.78
C SER A 100 -10.65 34.30 -124.11
N GLU A 101 -11.66 33.87 -124.86
CA GLU A 101 -12.91 33.31 -124.31
C GLU A 101 -12.64 32.01 -123.54
N LEU A 102 -11.83 31.08 -124.08
CA LEU A 102 -11.45 29.86 -123.37
C LEU A 102 -10.62 30.16 -122.12
N ALA A 103 -9.69 31.10 -122.18
CA ALA A 103 -8.90 31.55 -121.02
C ALA A 103 -9.79 32.25 -119.98
N HIS A 104 -10.78 33.03 -120.41
CA HIS A 104 -11.76 33.66 -119.51
C HIS A 104 -12.63 32.60 -118.86
N THR A 105 -13.15 31.63 -119.64
CA THR A 105 -13.97 30.52 -119.14
C THR A 105 -13.19 29.63 -118.18
N LEU A 106 -11.93 29.30 -118.49
CA LEU A 106 -11.05 28.56 -117.59
C LEU A 106 -10.70 29.37 -116.34
N SER A 107 -10.46 30.67 -116.47
CA SER A 107 -10.22 31.55 -115.33
C SER A 107 -11.46 31.67 -114.44
N GLU A 108 -12.66 31.65 -115.02
CA GLU A 108 -13.94 31.67 -114.31
C GLU A 108 -14.20 30.33 -113.61
N ILE A 109 -13.96 29.20 -114.29
CA ILE A 109 -14.02 27.86 -113.70
C ILE A 109 -13.01 27.70 -112.56
N VAL A 110 -11.77 28.15 -112.75
CA VAL A 110 -10.73 28.11 -111.72
C VAL A 110 -11.10 29.03 -110.56
N SER A 111 -11.63 30.23 -110.83
CA SER A 111 -12.09 31.14 -109.77
C SER A 111 -13.25 30.52 -108.98
N GLN A 112 -14.25 29.94 -109.65
CA GLN A 112 -15.35 29.22 -108.99
C GLN A 112 -14.86 28.01 -108.21
N LEU A 113 -13.90 27.24 -108.74
CA LEU A 113 -13.33 26.08 -108.06
C LEU A 113 -12.49 26.48 -106.85
N VAL A 114 -11.73 27.58 -106.95
CA VAL A 114 -10.96 28.15 -105.84
C VAL A 114 -11.92 28.70 -104.78
N GLU A 115 -12.93 29.47 -105.15
CA GLU A 115 -13.96 29.96 -104.22
C GLU A 115 -14.69 28.79 -103.52
N GLU A 116 -15.06 27.76 -104.27
CA GLU A 116 -15.74 26.58 -103.72
C GLU A 116 -14.80 25.76 -102.82
N ARG A 117 -13.52 25.59 -103.20
CA ARG A 117 -12.53 24.93 -102.33
C ARG A 117 -12.22 25.75 -101.09
N THR A 118 -12.12 27.07 -101.20
CA THR A 118 -11.92 27.97 -100.06
C THR A 118 -13.13 27.95 -99.15
N ARG A 119 -14.35 27.90 -99.69
CA ARG A 119 -15.59 27.72 -98.91
C ARG A 119 -15.59 26.38 -98.17
N GLN A 120 -15.33 25.26 -98.86
CA GLN A 120 -15.25 23.94 -98.23
C GLN A 120 -14.16 23.85 -97.15
N ILE A 121 -12.99 24.46 -97.40
CA ILE A 121 -11.91 24.52 -96.40
C ILE A 121 -12.35 25.38 -95.22
N ALA A 122 -12.98 26.53 -95.45
CA ALA A 122 -13.47 27.40 -94.38
C ALA A 122 -14.56 26.71 -93.53
N GLU A 123 -15.50 25.99 -94.17
CA GLU A 123 -16.54 25.21 -93.50
C GLU A 123 -15.94 24.04 -92.71
N ALA A 124 -15.09 23.22 -93.31
CA ALA A 124 -14.40 22.12 -92.61
C ALA A 124 -13.50 22.62 -91.48
N SER A 125 -12.81 23.75 -91.67
CA SER A 125 -11.99 24.37 -90.61
C SER A 125 -12.89 24.92 -89.49
N SER A 126 -14.02 25.53 -89.83
CA SER A 126 -14.99 26.03 -88.85
C SER A 126 -15.61 24.90 -88.04
N GLU A 127 -15.99 23.78 -88.68
CA GLU A 127 -16.51 22.60 -87.98
C GLU A 127 -15.45 21.96 -87.09
N THR A 128 -14.20 21.88 -87.56
CA THR A 128 -13.08 21.35 -86.77
C THR A 128 -12.81 22.25 -85.55
N VAL A 129 -12.72 23.57 -85.74
CA VAL A 129 -12.54 24.54 -84.65
C VAL A 129 -13.70 24.46 -83.67
N LYS A 130 -14.94 24.37 -84.15
CA LYS A 130 -16.11 24.23 -83.29
C LYS A 130 -16.06 22.93 -82.48
N GLY A 131 -15.71 21.80 -83.10
CA GLY A 131 -15.56 20.52 -82.41
C GLY A 131 -14.37 20.47 -81.43
N GLU A 132 -13.28 21.19 -81.71
CA GLU A 132 -12.18 21.42 -80.75
C GLU A 132 -12.65 22.29 -79.58
N GLN A 133 -13.42 23.35 -79.85
CA GLN A 133 -13.92 24.28 -78.85
C GLN A 133 -14.95 23.62 -77.92
N GLU A 134 -15.83 22.77 -78.45
CA GLU A 134 -16.76 21.95 -77.66
C GLU A 134 -16.01 20.92 -76.80
N ARG A 135 -15.01 20.22 -77.36
CA ARG A 135 -14.15 19.30 -76.58
C ARG A 135 -13.39 20.03 -75.48
N ALA A 136 -12.86 21.22 -75.75
CA ALA A 136 -12.19 22.05 -74.78
C ALA A 136 -13.16 22.53 -73.68
N ALA A 137 -14.38 22.92 -74.04
CA ALA A 137 -15.41 23.29 -73.07
C ALA A 137 -15.75 22.12 -72.13
N CYS A 138 -15.99 20.92 -72.68
CA CYS A 138 -16.22 19.72 -71.87
C CYS A 138 -15.05 19.40 -70.94
N ALA A 139 -13.80 19.51 -71.42
CA ALA A 139 -12.62 19.27 -70.61
C ALA A 139 -12.47 20.30 -69.47
N VAL A 140 -12.80 21.57 -69.72
CA VAL A 140 -12.80 22.62 -68.69
C VAL A 140 -13.86 22.33 -67.62
N GLU A 141 -15.06 21.91 -68.01
CA GLU A 141 -16.11 21.54 -67.05
C GLU A 141 -15.70 20.36 -66.16
N GLU A 142 -15.06 19.33 -66.73
CA GLU A 142 -14.52 18.21 -65.96
C GLU A 142 -13.40 18.64 -65.00
N LEU A 143 -12.47 19.48 -65.44
CA LEU A 143 -11.42 20.03 -64.59
C LEU A 143 -12.00 20.85 -63.44
N CYS A 144 -12.99 21.72 -63.70
CA CYS A 144 -13.69 22.46 -62.66
C CYS A 144 -14.41 21.55 -61.66
N ARG A 145 -14.97 20.42 -62.11
CA ARG A 145 -15.57 19.42 -61.20
C ARG A 145 -14.49 18.78 -60.32
N MET A 146 -13.40 18.31 -60.92
CA MET A 146 -12.30 17.68 -60.18
C MET A 146 -11.63 18.64 -59.19
N GLU A 147 -11.51 19.91 -59.53
CA GLU A 147 -10.95 20.93 -58.63
C GLU A 147 -11.83 21.14 -57.39
N LYS A 148 -13.15 21.18 -57.58
CA LYS A 148 -14.11 21.21 -56.46
C LYS A 148 -14.04 19.95 -55.59
N GLU A 149 -13.92 18.77 -56.20
CA GLU A 149 -13.75 17.51 -55.46
C GLU A 149 -12.44 17.48 -54.68
N ARG A 150 -11.35 17.98 -55.27
CA ARG A 150 -10.04 18.12 -54.62
C ARG A 150 -10.11 19.08 -53.44
N GLU A 151 -10.73 20.25 -53.60
CA GLU A 151 -10.91 21.21 -52.50
C GLU A 151 -11.73 20.60 -51.35
N GLN A 152 -12.77 19.83 -51.67
CA GLN A 152 -13.56 19.13 -50.66
C GLN A 152 -12.75 18.04 -49.95
N ALA A 153 -11.96 17.26 -50.69
CA ALA A 153 -11.06 16.27 -50.11
C ALA A 153 -10.02 16.91 -49.19
N GLN A 154 -9.47 18.07 -49.59
CA GLN A 154 -8.48 18.80 -48.80
C GLN A 154 -9.07 19.31 -47.47
N LYS A 155 -10.29 19.88 -47.50
CA LYS A 155 -11.02 20.26 -46.27
C LYS A 155 -11.27 19.07 -45.34
N ARG A 156 -11.58 17.90 -45.90
CA ARG A 156 -11.76 16.66 -45.10
C ARG A 156 -10.44 16.22 -44.46
N ILE A 157 -9.32 16.30 -45.18
CA ILE A 157 -7.99 15.96 -44.65
C ILE A 157 -7.62 16.90 -43.50
N GLU A 158 -7.84 18.21 -43.65
CA GLU A 158 -7.60 19.19 -42.60
C GLU A 158 -8.42 18.89 -41.34
N THR A 159 -9.72 18.62 -41.50
CA THR A 159 -10.61 18.25 -40.38
C THR A 159 -10.15 16.96 -39.68
N LEU A 160 -9.77 15.93 -40.45
CA LEU A 160 -9.29 14.66 -39.90
C LEU A 160 -7.95 14.83 -39.18
N SER A 161 -7.06 15.68 -39.67
CA SER A 161 -5.78 16.01 -39.02
C SER A 161 -6.01 16.68 -37.66
N GLU A 162 -6.94 17.62 -37.58
CA GLU A 162 -7.31 18.27 -36.32
C GLU A 162 -7.97 17.29 -35.33
N GLN A 163 -8.82 16.39 -35.81
CA GLN A 163 -9.37 15.30 -35.00
C GLN A 163 -8.28 14.34 -34.50
N GLN A 164 -7.30 14.01 -35.35
CA GLN A 164 -6.17 13.16 -34.94
C GLN A 164 -5.33 13.85 -33.86
N LYS A 165 -5.07 15.16 -34.01
CA LYS A 165 -4.33 15.95 -33.02
C LYS A 165 -5.04 15.96 -31.68
N THR A 166 -6.34 16.28 -31.67
CA THR A 166 -7.14 16.30 -30.44
C THR A 166 -7.19 14.93 -29.77
N LEU A 167 -7.39 13.85 -30.53
CA LEU A 167 -7.31 12.48 -29.98
C LEU A 167 -5.94 12.15 -29.40
N SER A 168 -4.85 12.60 -30.04
CA SER A 168 -3.49 12.37 -29.53
C SER A 168 -3.23 13.10 -28.21
N GLU A 169 -3.76 14.33 -28.07
CA GLU A 169 -3.70 15.12 -26.85
C GLU A 169 -4.51 14.46 -25.73
N SER A 170 -5.76 14.06 -26.01
CA SER A 170 -6.59 13.31 -25.05
C SER A 170 -5.94 11.98 -24.62
N SER A 171 -5.32 11.24 -25.54
CA SER A 171 -4.61 10.00 -25.19
C SER A 171 -3.41 10.26 -24.27
N ARG A 172 -2.71 11.39 -24.44
CA ARG A 172 -1.60 11.77 -23.58
C ARG A 172 -2.07 12.15 -22.18
N GLU A 173 -3.16 12.89 -22.10
CA GLU A 173 -3.80 13.27 -20.83
C GLU A 173 -4.28 12.03 -20.06
N LEU A 174 -4.97 11.11 -20.74
CA LEU A 174 -5.41 9.85 -20.14
C LEU A 174 -4.22 9.00 -19.65
N GLY A 175 -3.13 8.95 -20.40
CA GLY A 175 -1.89 8.30 -19.96
C GLY A 175 -1.31 8.92 -18.69
N GLY A 176 -1.32 10.26 -18.60
CA GLY A 176 -0.91 10.99 -17.40
C GLY A 176 -1.79 10.69 -16.19
N ILE A 177 -3.10 10.69 -16.37
CA ILE A 177 -4.07 10.36 -15.32
C ILE A 177 -3.88 8.92 -14.83
N ALA A 178 -3.72 7.95 -15.75
CA ALA A 178 -3.50 6.56 -15.39
C ALA A 178 -2.21 6.37 -14.57
N GLN A 179 -1.13 7.08 -14.93
CA GLN A 179 0.12 7.04 -14.18
C GLN A 179 -0.03 7.67 -12.79
N GLN A 180 -0.75 8.80 -12.66
CA GLN A 180 -1.03 9.42 -11.37
C GLN A 180 -1.87 8.50 -10.47
N GLN A 181 -2.91 7.87 -11.01
CA GLN A 181 -3.73 6.90 -10.28
C GLN A 181 -2.91 5.70 -9.80
N LYS A 182 -1.96 5.22 -10.62
CA LYS A 182 -1.05 4.14 -10.22
C LYS A 182 -0.20 4.54 -9.01
N VAL A 183 0.41 5.72 -9.04
CA VAL A 183 1.23 6.23 -7.92
C VAL A 183 0.38 6.42 -6.67
N GLN A 184 -0.82 6.99 -6.79
CA GLN A 184 -1.74 7.13 -5.65
C GLN A 184 -2.16 5.79 -5.06
N LEU A 185 -2.40 4.78 -5.90
CA LEU A 185 -2.74 3.43 -5.44
C LEU A 185 -1.59 2.79 -4.67
N GLU A 186 -0.35 2.95 -5.14
CA GLU A 186 0.86 2.48 -4.45
C GLU A 186 1.01 3.15 -3.08
N GLU A 187 0.81 4.47 -3.00
CA GLU A 187 0.85 5.23 -1.75
C GLU A 187 -0.21 4.75 -0.74
N VAL A 188 -1.47 4.61 -1.18
CA VAL A 188 -2.56 4.10 -0.33
C VAL A 188 -2.29 2.67 0.12
N THR A 189 -1.69 1.84 -0.73
CA THR A 189 -1.35 0.46 -0.38
C THR A 189 -0.28 0.40 0.70
N LEU A 190 0.75 1.26 0.61
CA LEU A 190 1.77 1.40 1.64
C LEU A 190 1.18 1.92 2.96
N GLN A 191 0.33 2.94 2.90
CA GLN A 191 -0.37 3.47 4.08
C GLN A 191 -1.24 2.39 4.74
N ARG A 192 -1.98 1.61 3.95
CA ARG A 192 -2.79 0.49 4.46
C ARG A 192 -1.92 -0.53 5.21
N HIS A 193 -0.80 -0.95 4.63
CA HIS A 193 0.10 -1.90 5.28
C HIS A 193 0.71 -1.37 6.58
N SER A 194 1.08 -0.09 6.62
CA SER A 194 1.56 0.54 7.85
C SER A 194 0.49 0.56 8.95
N LEU A 195 -0.77 0.88 8.60
CA LEU A 195 -1.88 0.86 9.55
C LEU A 195 -2.22 -0.57 10.02
N GLU A 196 -2.16 -1.55 9.13
CA GLU A 196 -2.33 -2.97 9.50
C GLU A 196 -1.28 -3.43 10.51
N GLU A 197 -0.02 -3.02 10.32
CA GLU A 197 1.08 -3.34 11.24
C GLU A 197 0.91 -2.65 12.60
N GLN A 198 0.56 -1.36 12.62
CA GLN A 198 0.22 -0.65 13.86
C GLN A 198 -0.95 -1.31 14.60
N ASN A 199 -1.98 -1.77 13.89
CA ASN A 199 -3.13 -2.43 14.50
C ASN A 199 -2.77 -3.80 15.09
N ARG A 200 -1.91 -4.58 14.42
CA ARG A 200 -1.37 -5.83 14.99
C ARG A 200 -0.59 -5.57 16.28
N GLU A 201 0.24 -4.54 16.29
CA GLU A 201 1.03 -4.18 17.46
C GLU A 201 0.14 -3.71 18.63
N LEU A 202 -0.87 -2.87 18.36
CA LEU A 202 -1.85 -2.48 19.37
C LEU A 202 -2.64 -3.67 19.92
N SER A 203 -3.01 -4.61 19.06
CA SER A 203 -3.71 -5.84 19.47
C SER A 203 -2.83 -6.72 20.37
N ARG A 204 -1.52 -6.82 20.06
CA ARG A 204 -0.55 -7.52 20.90
C ARG A 204 -0.41 -6.86 22.28
N GLN A 205 -0.23 -5.54 22.30
CA GLN A 205 -0.12 -4.76 23.55
C GLN A 205 -1.39 -4.88 24.41
N LEU A 206 -2.57 -4.88 23.79
CA LEU A 206 -3.83 -5.08 24.49
C LEU A 206 -3.91 -6.48 25.11
N GLY A 207 -3.47 -7.52 24.39
CA GLY A 207 -3.38 -8.88 24.93
C GLY A 207 -2.49 -8.96 26.18
N GLU A 208 -1.30 -8.39 26.12
CA GLU A 208 -0.36 -8.35 27.26
C GLU A 208 -0.92 -7.58 28.46
N ALA A 209 -1.61 -6.46 28.21
CA ALA A 209 -2.25 -5.68 29.26
C ALA A 209 -3.39 -6.46 29.95
N VAL A 210 -4.20 -7.20 29.18
CA VAL A 210 -5.28 -8.05 29.71
C VAL A 210 -4.71 -9.20 30.54
N GLU A 211 -3.65 -9.86 30.09
CA GLU A 211 -2.99 -10.92 30.88
C GLU A 211 -2.42 -10.38 32.19
N LYS A 212 -1.77 -9.21 32.16
CA LYS A 212 -1.27 -8.54 33.36
C LYS A 212 -2.40 -8.11 34.30
N GLN A 213 -3.53 -7.66 33.76
CA GLN A 213 -4.71 -7.37 34.57
C GLN A 213 -5.24 -8.64 35.25
N ALA A 214 -5.31 -9.76 34.53
CA ALA A 214 -5.77 -11.03 35.08
C ALA A 214 -4.84 -11.56 36.19
N SER A 215 -3.52 -11.40 36.05
CA SER A 215 -2.57 -11.78 37.11
C SER A 215 -2.73 -10.90 38.35
N LEU A 216 -2.84 -9.58 38.19
CA LEU A 216 -3.05 -8.64 39.29
C LEU A 216 -4.37 -8.91 40.04
N VAL A 217 -5.45 -9.23 39.33
CA VAL A 217 -6.73 -9.59 39.97
C VAL A 217 -6.58 -10.82 40.87
N LYS A 218 -5.83 -11.85 40.43
CA LYS A 218 -5.56 -13.04 41.26
C LYS A 218 -4.69 -12.73 42.48
N GLU A 219 -3.67 -11.87 42.31
CA GLU A 219 -2.83 -11.42 43.41
C GLU A 219 -3.62 -10.63 44.46
N VAL A 220 -4.50 -9.71 44.02
CA VAL A 220 -5.38 -8.95 44.90
C VAL A 220 -6.35 -9.87 45.64
N GLY A 221 -6.96 -10.84 44.95
CA GLY A 221 -7.81 -11.85 45.58
C GLY A 221 -7.07 -12.62 46.68
N SER A 222 -5.87 -13.10 46.38
CA SER A 222 -5.02 -13.83 47.34
C SER A 222 -4.58 -12.95 48.52
N ALA A 223 -4.29 -11.67 48.28
CA ALA A 223 -3.94 -10.72 49.32
C ALA A 223 -5.14 -10.44 50.24
N GLN A 224 -6.35 -10.36 49.67
CA GLN A 224 -7.58 -10.13 50.44
C GLN A 224 -7.96 -11.34 51.29
N GLU A 225 -7.78 -12.57 50.79
CA GLU A 225 -7.93 -13.79 51.60
C GLU A 225 -6.96 -13.81 52.78
N ARG A 226 -5.67 -13.48 52.55
CA ARG A 226 -4.68 -13.36 53.63
C ARG A 226 -5.06 -12.29 54.65
N GLN A 227 -5.56 -11.14 54.19
CA GLN A 227 -6.02 -10.08 55.08
C GLN A 227 -7.17 -10.54 55.98
N SER A 228 -8.14 -11.28 55.43
CA SER A 228 -9.24 -11.85 56.21
C SER A 228 -8.72 -12.82 57.28
N SER A 229 -7.80 -13.73 56.90
CA SER A 229 -7.20 -14.68 57.84
C SER A 229 -6.46 -13.97 58.98
N LEU A 230 -5.68 -12.93 58.68
CA LEU A 230 -4.97 -12.14 59.68
C LEU A 230 -5.93 -11.38 60.61
N GLN A 231 -7.06 -10.91 60.08
CA GLN A 231 -8.08 -10.26 60.90
C GLN A 231 -8.73 -11.25 61.88
N ASP A 232 -9.04 -12.47 61.42
CA ASP A 232 -9.58 -13.52 62.29
C ASP A 232 -8.56 -13.92 63.39
N GLU A 233 -7.28 -14.04 63.04
CA GLU A 233 -6.19 -14.28 64.00
C GLU A 233 -6.06 -13.15 65.03
N LEU A 234 -6.16 -11.89 64.59
CA LEU A 234 -6.12 -10.73 65.48
C LEU A 234 -7.30 -10.74 66.46
N ASP A 235 -8.50 -11.02 65.99
CA ASP A 235 -9.70 -11.09 66.82
C ASP A 235 -9.61 -12.23 67.85
N ALA A 236 -9.05 -13.38 67.44
CA ALA A 236 -8.79 -14.51 68.34
C ALA A 236 -7.75 -14.15 69.42
N ALA A 237 -6.65 -13.51 69.03
CA ALA A 237 -5.62 -13.06 69.96
C ALA A 237 -6.17 -12.03 70.96
N GLN A 238 -7.01 -11.10 70.50
CA GLN A 238 -7.66 -10.12 71.37
C GLN A 238 -8.62 -10.78 72.39
N LYS A 239 -9.38 -11.80 71.98
CA LYS A 239 -10.24 -12.56 72.89
C LYS A 239 -9.42 -13.28 73.96
N LEU A 240 -8.35 -13.97 73.55
CA LEU A 240 -7.46 -14.66 74.47
C LEU A 240 -6.80 -13.68 75.47
N GLY A 241 -6.38 -12.50 74.99
CA GLY A 241 -5.85 -11.45 75.86
C GLY A 241 -6.84 -11.02 76.95
N ARG A 242 -8.11 -10.78 76.59
CA ARG A 242 -9.16 -10.42 77.57
C ARG A 242 -9.43 -11.53 78.57
N GLU A 243 -9.38 -12.79 78.14
CA GLU A 243 -9.57 -13.95 79.01
C GLU A 243 -8.42 -14.07 80.02
N LEU A 244 -7.17 -13.96 79.56
CA LEU A 244 -5.99 -13.97 80.42
C LEU A 244 -6.00 -12.80 81.42
N ASP A 245 -6.40 -11.60 81.00
CA ASP A 245 -6.58 -10.46 81.92
C ASP A 245 -7.65 -10.74 82.99
N GLY A 246 -8.73 -11.43 82.60
CA GLY A 246 -9.78 -11.88 83.53
C GLY A 246 -9.25 -12.86 84.57
N GLN A 247 -8.52 -13.89 84.12
CA GLN A 247 -7.88 -14.90 84.97
C GLN A 247 -6.85 -14.26 85.90
N LEU A 248 -6.05 -13.30 85.43
CA LEU A 248 -5.08 -12.59 86.26
C LEU A 248 -5.77 -11.84 87.41
N ARG A 249 -6.87 -11.13 87.14
CA ARG A 249 -7.64 -10.43 88.19
C ARG A 249 -8.26 -11.39 89.21
N GLU A 250 -8.64 -12.60 88.81
CA GLU A 250 -9.11 -13.63 89.73
C GLU A 250 -7.99 -14.13 90.64
N VAL A 251 -6.83 -14.44 90.05
CA VAL A 251 -5.63 -14.83 90.81
C VAL A 251 -5.20 -13.74 91.79
N GLU A 252 -5.22 -12.47 91.37
CA GLU A 252 -4.92 -11.33 92.25
C GLU A 252 -5.92 -11.21 93.41
N ARG A 253 -7.22 -11.45 93.16
CA ARG A 253 -8.24 -11.49 94.22
C ARG A 253 -8.01 -12.64 95.19
N ASP A 254 -7.75 -13.84 94.69
CA ASP A 254 -7.48 -15.02 95.52
C ASP A 254 -6.21 -14.84 96.36
N LYS A 255 -5.18 -14.21 95.79
CA LYS A 255 -3.97 -13.83 96.52
C LYS A 255 -4.30 -12.89 97.68
N ALA A 256 -5.09 -11.83 97.43
CA ALA A 256 -5.47 -10.89 98.48
C ALA A 256 -6.28 -11.56 99.61
N ILE A 257 -7.18 -12.49 99.27
CA ILE A 257 -7.94 -13.29 100.25
C ILE A 257 -6.99 -14.16 101.09
N CYS A 258 -6.04 -14.84 100.45
CA CYS A 258 -5.05 -15.65 101.15
C CYS A 258 -4.16 -14.82 102.08
N GLU A 259 -3.72 -13.64 101.64
CA GLU A 259 -2.95 -12.70 102.46
C GLU A 259 -3.77 -12.21 103.66
N ALA A 260 -5.04 -11.84 103.48
CA ALA A 260 -5.92 -11.46 104.57
C ALA A 260 -6.13 -12.60 105.59
N ARG A 261 -6.38 -13.83 105.11
CA ARG A 261 -6.50 -15.02 105.97
C ARG A 261 -5.23 -15.32 106.74
N LYS A 262 -4.06 -15.12 106.11
CA LYS A 262 -2.77 -15.27 106.78
C LYS A 262 -2.64 -14.27 107.93
N THR A 263 -2.94 -12.98 107.69
CA THR A 263 -2.85 -11.96 108.73
C THR A 263 -3.83 -12.19 109.89
N ASP A 264 -5.06 -12.64 109.61
CA ASP A 264 -6.04 -12.96 110.65
C ASP A 264 -5.61 -14.20 111.47
N GLY A 265 -5.08 -15.22 110.80
CA GLY A 265 -4.50 -16.40 111.46
C GLY A 265 -3.31 -16.06 112.36
N GLU A 266 -2.39 -15.21 111.89
CA GLU A 266 -1.26 -14.70 112.69
C GLU A 266 -1.78 -13.93 113.93
N ALA A 267 -2.79 -13.07 113.75
CA ALA A 267 -3.42 -12.35 114.86
C ALA A 267 -4.13 -13.30 115.86
N GLN A 268 -4.79 -14.36 115.37
CA GLN A 268 -5.41 -15.37 116.23
C GLN A 268 -4.36 -16.13 117.05
N VAL A 269 -3.23 -16.50 116.45
CA VAL A 269 -2.12 -17.16 117.15
C VAL A 269 -1.58 -16.28 118.27
N GLU A 270 -1.41 -14.97 118.04
CA GLU A 270 -0.95 -14.07 119.11
C GLU A 270 -1.99 -13.89 120.23
N ARG A 271 -3.28 -13.83 119.91
CA ARG A 271 -4.33 -13.82 120.95
C ARG A 271 -4.29 -15.09 121.81
N GLU A 272 -4.12 -16.25 121.19
CA GLU A 272 -4.03 -17.52 121.93
C GLU A 272 -2.76 -17.60 122.77
N LYS A 273 -1.60 -17.14 122.27
CA LYS A 273 -0.37 -17.05 123.07
C LYS A 273 -0.55 -16.22 124.33
N VAL A 274 -1.17 -15.04 124.21
CA VAL A 274 -1.48 -14.19 125.38
C VAL A 274 -2.39 -14.92 126.35
N ARG A 275 -3.44 -15.57 125.85
CA ARG A 275 -4.38 -16.35 126.67
C ARG A 275 -3.70 -17.53 127.38
N TYR A 276 -2.79 -18.23 126.71
CA TYR A 276 -1.99 -19.28 127.32
C TYR A 276 -1.07 -18.73 128.42
N GLY A 277 -0.44 -17.57 128.20
CA GLY A 277 0.35 -16.89 129.23
C GLY A 277 -0.48 -16.52 130.46
N GLU A 278 -1.67 -15.92 130.28
CA GLU A 278 -2.59 -15.62 131.38
C GLU A 278 -3.03 -16.88 132.14
N LEU A 279 -3.27 -17.98 131.42
CA LEU A 279 -3.66 -19.25 132.02
C LEU A 279 -2.50 -19.86 132.84
N GLU A 280 -1.28 -19.78 132.33
CA GLU A 280 -0.06 -20.21 133.01
C GLU A 280 0.17 -19.40 134.29
N GLU A 281 0.01 -18.07 134.24
CA GLU A 281 0.07 -17.20 135.42
C GLU A 281 -0.98 -17.57 136.47
N ARG A 282 -2.23 -17.81 136.05
CA ARG A 282 -3.31 -18.27 136.94
C ARG A 282 -2.98 -19.63 137.57
N TYR A 283 -2.45 -20.56 136.77
CA TYR A 283 -2.05 -21.88 137.24
C TYR A 283 -0.92 -21.80 138.27
N ASN A 284 0.11 -21.00 138.01
CA ASN A 284 1.21 -20.74 138.94
C ASN A 284 0.73 -20.06 140.24
N ALA A 285 -0.21 -19.12 140.14
CA ALA A 285 -0.83 -18.49 141.31
C ALA A 285 -1.62 -19.51 142.16
N LEU A 286 -2.36 -20.43 141.52
CA LEU A 286 -3.05 -21.54 142.19
C LEU A 286 -2.07 -22.49 142.90
N ILE A 287 -0.94 -22.83 142.26
CA ILE A 287 0.12 -23.62 142.90
C ILE A 287 0.68 -22.89 144.12
N ALA A 288 1.01 -21.60 144.00
CA ALA A 288 1.53 -20.82 145.13
C ALA A 288 0.53 -20.79 146.29
N GLN A 289 -0.77 -20.63 146.00
CA GLN A 289 -1.83 -20.70 147.01
C GLN A 289 -1.95 -22.10 147.64
N LEU A 290 -1.77 -23.17 146.86
CA LEU A 290 -1.75 -24.54 147.38
C LEU A 290 -0.57 -24.77 148.32
N VAL A 291 0.64 -24.40 147.92
CA VAL A 291 1.85 -24.49 148.75
C VAL A 291 1.70 -23.67 150.04
N GLU A 292 1.13 -22.46 149.96
CA GLU A 292 0.85 -21.65 151.13
C GLU A 292 -0.15 -22.34 152.08
N LYS A 293 -1.23 -22.91 151.53
CA LYS A 293 -2.21 -23.67 152.33
C LYS A 293 -1.60 -24.92 152.96
N GLU A 294 -0.74 -25.65 152.26
CA GLU A 294 0.00 -26.79 152.79
C GLU A 294 0.94 -26.36 153.93
N GLY A 295 1.67 -25.25 153.78
CA GLY A 295 2.52 -24.70 154.84
C GLY A 295 1.72 -24.28 156.09
N ARG A 296 0.54 -23.67 155.90
CA ARG A 296 -0.40 -23.37 156.99
C ARG A 296 -0.92 -24.64 157.65
N ALA A 297 -1.23 -25.68 156.88
CA ALA A 297 -1.67 -26.97 157.40
C ALA A 297 -0.56 -27.65 158.22
N ALA A 298 0.68 -27.70 157.74
CA ALA A 298 1.83 -28.24 158.47
C ALA A 298 2.08 -27.48 159.80
N THR A 299 1.94 -26.14 159.78
CA THR A 299 2.03 -25.32 161.00
C THR A 299 0.91 -25.65 161.99
N ALA A 300 -0.31 -25.88 161.50
CA ALA A 300 -1.43 -26.30 162.33
C ALA A 300 -1.21 -27.70 162.93
N GLU A 301 -0.70 -28.65 162.14
CA GLU A 301 -0.32 -29.98 162.62
C GLU A 301 0.76 -29.91 163.71
N GLU A 302 1.77 -29.08 163.54
CA GLU A 302 2.83 -28.90 164.54
C GLU A 302 2.26 -28.29 165.84
N LYS A 303 1.35 -27.31 165.74
CA LYS A 303 0.63 -26.80 166.92
C LYS A 303 -0.18 -27.89 167.61
N VAL A 304 -0.86 -28.77 166.85
CA VAL A 304 -1.58 -29.92 167.43
C VAL A 304 -0.63 -30.86 168.16
N ARG A 305 0.56 -31.14 167.60
CA ARG A 305 1.60 -31.93 168.29
C ARG A 305 2.09 -31.26 169.56
N GLN A 306 2.39 -29.96 169.51
CA GLN A 306 2.80 -29.20 170.69
C GLN A 306 1.72 -29.19 171.77
N PHE A 307 0.46 -28.98 171.40
CA PHE A 307 -0.66 -29.12 172.32
C PHE A 307 -0.77 -30.55 172.87
N ALA A 308 -0.53 -31.59 172.08
CA ALA A 308 -0.52 -32.97 172.57
C ALA A 308 0.60 -33.22 173.60
N VAL A 309 1.79 -32.63 173.41
CA VAL A 309 2.90 -32.69 174.38
C VAL A 309 2.56 -31.90 175.64
N GLN A 310 2.03 -30.69 175.52
CA GLN A 310 1.57 -29.89 176.67
C GLN A 310 0.47 -30.61 177.45
N ILE A 311 -0.49 -31.24 176.77
CA ILE A 311 -1.53 -32.06 177.40
C ILE A 311 -0.90 -33.24 178.15
N SER A 312 0.08 -33.92 177.55
CA SER A 312 0.81 -35.02 178.20
C SER A 312 1.58 -34.56 179.43
N GLN A 313 2.25 -33.40 179.37
CA GLN A 313 2.96 -32.79 180.50
C GLN A 313 2.00 -32.37 181.61
N LEU A 314 0.89 -31.71 181.27
CA LEU A 314 -0.16 -31.37 182.24
C LEU A 314 -0.77 -32.63 182.87
N GLN A 315 -0.93 -33.71 182.11
CA GLN A 315 -1.36 -35.00 182.65
C GLN A 315 -0.33 -35.60 183.61
N GLN A 316 0.96 -35.48 183.30
CA GLN A 316 2.03 -35.89 184.21
C GLN A 316 2.08 -35.02 185.48
N GLU A 317 1.93 -33.70 185.39
CA GLU A 317 1.78 -32.81 186.55
C GLU A 317 0.55 -33.18 187.39
N ILE A 318 -0.58 -33.50 186.75
CA ILE A 318 -1.77 -34.00 187.45
C ILE A 318 -1.47 -35.30 188.18
N ASP A 319 -0.72 -36.22 187.59
CA ASP A 319 -0.35 -37.50 188.21
C ASP A 319 0.67 -37.33 189.34
N GLU A 320 1.62 -36.40 189.23
CA GLU A 320 2.57 -36.04 190.29
C GLU A 320 1.87 -35.36 191.47
N LEU A 321 0.94 -34.44 191.22
CA LEU A 321 0.06 -33.85 192.24
C LEU A 321 -0.84 -34.92 192.90
N ARG A 322 -1.13 -36.02 192.20
CA ARG A 322 -1.94 -37.13 192.71
C ARG A 322 -1.12 -38.15 193.52
N GLY A 323 0.21 -38.11 193.47
CA GLY A 323 1.10 -39.07 194.15
C GLY A 323 1.41 -38.76 195.63
N GLY A 324 1.13 -37.56 196.12
CA GLY A 324 1.53 -37.09 197.45
C GLY A 324 0.38 -36.68 198.37
N GLY A 325 -0.50 -37.60 198.77
CA GLY A 325 -1.49 -37.31 199.83
C GLY A 325 -2.71 -38.21 199.83
N ALA A 326 -2.72 -39.22 200.69
CA ALA A 326 -3.82 -40.17 200.82
C ALA A 326 -5.00 -39.62 201.64
N SER A 327 -6.23 -39.68 201.11
CA SER A 327 -7.42 -40.22 201.81
C SER A 327 -8.66 -40.33 200.88
N LYS A 328 -9.30 -41.50 200.93
CA LYS A 328 -10.51 -42.06 200.28
C LYS A 328 -11.81 -41.18 200.27
N PRO A 329 -12.97 -41.68 199.76
CA PRO A 329 -13.37 -42.18 198.43
C PRO A 329 -14.70 -41.53 197.92
N VAL A 330 -15.26 -41.90 196.74
CA VAL A 330 -16.73 -42.06 196.42
C VAL A 330 -16.95 -42.45 194.93
N ARG A 331 -18.13 -43.04 194.64
CA ARG A 331 -18.54 -44.03 193.63
C ARG A 331 -18.78 -43.56 192.17
N ARG A 332 -18.76 -44.56 191.27
CA ARG A 332 -19.03 -44.59 189.80
C ARG A 332 -20.52 -44.51 189.42
N ARG A 333 -20.83 -43.93 188.24
CA ARG A 333 -21.55 -44.51 187.06
C ARG A 333 -22.16 -43.43 186.14
N ALA A 334 -21.90 -43.47 184.83
CA ALA A 334 -22.84 -43.22 183.69
C ALA A 334 -22.08 -43.38 182.35
N VAL A 335 -22.35 -44.41 181.53
CA VAL A 335 -23.27 -44.50 180.37
C VAL A 335 -22.59 -44.13 179.02
N GLN A 336 -22.56 -45.13 178.13
CA GLN A 336 -22.21 -45.11 176.71
C GLN A 336 -23.45 -44.86 175.84
N GLU A 337 -23.27 -44.30 174.63
CA GLU A 337 -23.73 -44.78 173.31
C GLU A 337 -23.79 -43.59 172.31
N LYS A 338 -22.98 -43.62 171.25
CA LYS A 338 -23.28 -43.94 169.82
C LYS A 338 -23.96 -42.81 169.02
N GLU A 339 -23.31 -42.37 167.95
CA GLU A 339 -23.89 -41.80 166.71
C GLU A 339 -22.78 -41.83 165.63
N LYS A 340 -22.97 -42.57 164.53
CA LYS A 340 -23.43 -42.18 163.18
C LYS A 340 -22.35 -41.54 162.31
#